data_AF-A0A516Q105-F1
#
_entry.id   AF-A0A516Q105-F1
#
_cell.length_a   1.000
_cell.length_b   1.000
_cell.length_c   1.000
_cell.angle_alpha   90.00
_cell.angle_beta   90.00
_cell.angle_gamma   90.00
#
_symmetry.space_group_name_H-M   'P 1'
#
loop_
_entity.id
_entity.type
_entity.pdbx_description
1 polymer ?
#
loop_
_entity_poly.entity_id
_entity_poly.type
_entity_poly.pdbx_seq_one_letter_code
_entity_poly.pdbx_strand_id
1 'polypeptide(L)'
;MATASAALLVLAVSAPAALAAGDHPSGFWYGTDSSTVKVSGSAPYQEPVIGGSYGGYIGMVGNWANLTGCHKIVVWSSTNAKQANTDYLTYHRGVGVGGYYFMGGPGVDPHYNGTASEAKSWGEKQAAQTLHDLSLHHITYPVAFMDIEIPGDSPSYTPAPDNGWNTVYTSPCSGRVRSHGVAYAVDRAEVNGYADYLTGHSHDKAGVYSAPDIWRSIFGTGTDSLIPNTYEWTYESFTRSLAHRPNGWCLSGTSTCAHFFGGQTSGSKYALMWQWSGGGGSRNGYGDFDQIDGLR
;
A
#
# COMPACT_ATOMS: atom_id res chain seq x y z
N MET A 1 8.53 65.42 -41.34
CA MET A 1 9.23 64.62 -40.32
C MET A 1 8.31 63.48 -39.93
N ALA A 2 8.58 62.26 -40.40
CA ALA A 2 7.82 61.06 -40.04
C ALA A 2 8.72 60.20 -39.14
N THR A 3 8.31 60.03 -37.89
CA THR A 3 8.99 59.19 -36.91
C THR A 3 8.58 57.74 -37.10
N ALA A 4 9.54 56.89 -37.48
CA ALA A 4 9.37 55.45 -37.55
C ALA A 4 9.57 54.84 -36.15
N SER A 5 8.52 54.24 -35.59
CA SER A 5 8.60 53.41 -34.38
C SER A 5 9.10 52.02 -34.75
N ALA A 6 10.28 51.66 -34.23
CA ALA A 6 10.79 50.30 -34.31
C ALA A 6 10.07 49.42 -33.28
N ALA A 7 9.31 48.42 -33.75
CA ALA A 7 8.75 47.39 -32.89
C ALA A 7 9.84 46.38 -32.52
N LEU A 8 10.20 46.32 -31.24
CA LEU A 8 11.10 45.32 -30.68
C LEU A 8 10.35 43.98 -30.64
N LEU A 9 10.79 43.01 -31.45
CA LEU A 9 10.28 41.64 -31.39
C LEU A 9 10.94 40.92 -30.21
N VAL A 10 10.23 40.79 -29.09
CA VAL A 10 10.68 39.98 -27.96
C VAL A 10 10.38 38.52 -28.28
N LEU A 11 11.40 37.76 -28.67
CA LEU A 11 11.32 36.31 -28.76
C LEU A 11 11.23 35.75 -27.34
N ALA A 12 10.01 35.31 -26.95
CA ALA A 12 9.82 34.54 -25.73
C ALA A 12 10.51 33.18 -25.92
N VAL A 13 11.70 33.04 -25.34
CA VAL A 13 12.36 31.74 -25.20
C VAL A 13 11.59 30.98 -24.12
N SER A 14 10.75 30.05 -24.54
CA SER A 14 10.11 29.09 -23.64
C SER A 14 11.22 28.28 -22.97
N ALA A 15 11.50 28.58 -21.69
CA ALA A 15 12.32 27.71 -20.87
C ALA A 15 11.66 26.32 -20.85
N PRO A 16 12.42 25.22 -20.96
CA PRO A 16 11.85 23.89 -20.77
C PRO A 16 11.22 23.86 -19.38
N ALA A 17 9.92 23.58 -19.31
CA ALA A 17 9.25 23.35 -18.04
C ALA A 17 10.03 22.25 -17.33
N ALA A 18 10.61 22.58 -16.17
CA ALA A 18 11.18 21.58 -15.29
C ALA A 18 10.05 20.55 -15.05
N LEU A 19 10.24 19.32 -15.54
CA LEU A 19 9.38 18.20 -15.15
C LEU A 19 9.28 18.26 -13.62
N ALA A 20 8.06 18.37 -13.11
CA ALA A 20 7.83 18.40 -11.68
C ALA A 20 8.57 17.21 -11.07
N ALA A 21 9.32 17.45 -10.00
CA ALA A 21 10.22 16.44 -9.45
C ALA A 21 9.48 15.19 -8.96
N GLY A 22 8.16 15.26 -8.73
CA GLY A 22 7.27 14.14 -8.40
C GLY A 22 5.97 14.16 -9.23
N ASP A 23 4.98 13.41 -8.78
CA ASP A 23 3.63 13.41 -9.37
C ASP A 23 2.86 14.70 -9.01
N HIS A 24 1.66 14.87 -9.55
CA HIS A 24 0.77 15.98 -9.27
C HIS A 24 -0.24 15.64 -8.17
N PRO A 25 -0.61 16.58 -7.28
CA PRO A 25 0.07 17.86 -7.06
C PRO A 25 1.45 17.67 -6.42
N SER A 26 2.25 18.74 -6.37
CA SER A 26 3.57 18.72 -5.72
C SER A 26 3.50 18.13 -4.32
N GLY A 27 4.39 17.18 -4.03
CA GLY A 27 4.39 16.40 -2.79
C GLY A 27 3.98 14.95 -3.00
N PHE A 28 3.22 14.66 -4.06
CA PHE A 28 2.91 13.30 -4.45
C PHE A 28 4.05 12.66 -5.27
N TRP A 29 4.15 11.35 -5.17
CA TRP A 29 5.18 10.54 -5.82
C TRP A 29 4.58 9.29 -6.43
N TYR A 30 5.06 8.92 -7.61
CA TYR A 30 4.75 7.61 -8.18
C TYR A 30 5.44 6.51 -7.39
N GLY A 31 4.71 5.44 -7.11
CA GLY A 31 5.22 4.25 -6.47
C GLY A 31 4.84 2.99 -7.23
N THR A 32 5.46 1.89 -6.83
CA THR A 32 5.01 0.55 -7.20
C THR A 32 5.05 -0.33 -5.96
N ASP A 33 4.29 -1.40 -5.97
CA ASP A 33 4.30 -2.38 -4.90
C ASP A 33 4.42 -3.81 -5.41
N SER A 34 4.78 -4.71 -4.50
CA SER A 34 4.75 -6.15 -4.72
C SER A 34 5.63 -6.62 -5.88
N SER A 35 5.03 -6.76 -7.07
CA SER A 35 5.64 -7.37 -8.24
C SER A 35 6.69 -6.46 -8.89
N THR A 36 7.69 -7.06 -9.54
CA THR A 36 8.72 -6.27 -10.21
C THR A 36 8.14 -5.48 -11.38
N VAL A 37 8.18 -4.16 -11.30
CA VAL A 37 7.89 -3.26 -12.41
C VAL A 37 9.19 -2.88 -13.10
N LYS A 38 9.26 -2.97 -14.43
CA LYS A 38 10.49 -2.69 -15.19
C LYS A 38 10.76 -1.18 -15.27
N VAL A 39 11.49 -0.66 -14.31
CA VAL A 39 12.06 0.70 -14.31
C VAL A 39 13.39 0.67 -15.09
N SER A 40 13.46 1.37 -16.22
CA SER A 40 14.61 1.35 -17.14
C SER A 40 15.45 2.62 -17.06
N GLY A 41 16.69 2.57 -17.56
CA GLY A 41 17.59 3.71 -17.62
C GLY A 41 18.55 3.79 -16.43
N SER A 42 19.08 5.00 -16.18
CA SER A 42 19.99 5.31 -15.08
C SER A 42 19.35 6.29 -14.11
N ALA A 43 19.77 6.26 -12.85
CA ALA A 43 19.28 7.18 -11.82
C ALA A 43 19.53 8.68 -12.19
N PRO A 44 18.65 9.62 -11.79
CA PRO A 44 17.40 9.36 -11.07
C PRO A 44 16.38 8.64 -11.97
N TYR A 45 15.75 7.60 -11.44
CA TYR A 45 14.87 6.74 -12.20
C TYR A 45 13.52 7.41 -12.47
N GLN A 46 12.85 6.94 -13.51
CA GLN A 46 11.54 7.42 -13.92
C GLN A 46 10.50 6.32 -13.79
N GLU A 47 9.29 6.73 -13.43
CA GLU A 47 8.13 5.86 -13.48
C GLU A 47 8.00 5.30 -14.91
N PRO A 48 7.80 3.99 -15.05
CA PRO A 48 7.67 3.37 -16.36
C PRO A 48 6.24 3.50 -16.88
N VAL A 49 6.09 3.96 -18.13
CA VAL A 49 4.83 4.16 -18.88
C VAL A 49 4.32 5.59 -18.86
N ILE A 50 3.93 6.12 -17.70
CA ILE A 50 3.36 7.48 -17.64
C ILE A 50 4.43 8.55 -17.44
N GLY A 51 5.62 8.18 -16.98
CA GLY A 51 6.76 9.06 -16.76
C GLY A 51 6.63 9.87 -15.46
N GLY A 52 7.61 10.74 -15.20
CA GLY A 52 7.78 11.37 -13.88
C GLY A 52 8.81 10.60 -13.05
N SER A 53 9.17 11.10 -11.87
CA SER A 53 10.17 10.44 -11.03
C SER A 53 9.60 9.18 -10.38
N TYR A 54 10.39 8.11 -10.36
CA TYR A 54 10.07 6.91 -9.62
C TYR A 54 10.35 7.14 -8.13
N GLY A 55 9.30 7.34 -7.34
CA GLY A 55 9.43 7.88 -5.99
C GLY A 55 9.31 6.86 -4.85
N GLY A 56 8.73 5.69 -5.07
CA GLY A 56 8.56 4.73 -3.98
C GLY A 56 8.45 3.28 -4.40
N TYR A 57 8.81 2.40 -3.47
CA TYR A 57 8.55 0.96 -3.57
C TYR A 57 8.04 0.42 -2.24
N ILE A 58 6.88 -0.25 -2.22
CA ILE A 58 6.34 -0.91 -1.02
C ILE A 58 6.24 -2.42 -1.26
N GLY A 59 7.06 -3.22 -0.61
CA GLY A 59 7.11 -4.66 -0.87
C GLY A 59 6.50 -5.53 0.23
N MET A 60 6.07 -6.74 -0.12
CA MET A 60 5.71 -7.74 0.89
C MET A 60 6.98 -8.16 1.60
N VAL A 61 7.10 -7.89 2.90
CA VAL A 61 8.26 -8.33 3.70
C VAL A 61 8.01 -9.70 4.33
N GLY A 62 6.74 -10.02 4.60
CA GLY A 62 6.34 -11.27 5.22
C GLY A 62 4.84 -11.53 5.07
N ASN A 63 4.40 -12.70 5.55
CA ASN A 63 3.00 -13.10 5.54
C ASN A 63 2.68 -14.06 6.69
N TRP A 64 1.41 -14.02 7.13
CA TRP A 64 0.89 -14.90 8.19
C TRP A 64 1.10 -16.38 7.90
N ALA A 65 0.99 -16.79 6.64
CA ALA A 65 1.05 -18.18 6.25
C ALA A 65 2.45 -18.76 6.54
N ASN A 66 3.51 -18.00 6.31
CA ASN A 66 4.89 -18.34 6.66
C ASN A 66 5.12 -18.37 8.17
N LEU A 67 4.56 -17.41 8.91
CA LEU A 67 4.57 -17.42 10.38
C LEU A 67 3.93 -18.70 10.97
N THR A 68 2.94 -19.26 10.28
CA THR A 68 2.29 -20.53 10.66
C THR A 68 2.89 -21.78 10.00
N GLY A 69 3.97 -21.66 9.22
CA GLY A 69 4.66 -22.79 8.60
C GLY A 69 4.01 -23.35 7.32
N CYS A 70 3.17 -22.58 6.62
CA CYS A 70 2.49 -23.00 5.40
C CYS A 70 3.30 -22.78 4.11
N HIS A 71 4.47 -22.12 4.21
CA HIS A 71 5.43 -21.91 3.13
C HIS A 71 4.82 -21.30 1.86
N LYS A 72 4.46 -20.02 1.93
CA LYS A 72 3.89 -19.22 0.85
C LYS A 72 4.87 -18.16 0.35
N ILE A 73 4.61 -17.68 -0.86
CA ILE A 73 5.51 -16.73 -1.51
C ILE A 73 5.53 -15.40 -0.76
N VAL A 74 6.70 -14.76 -0.74
CA VAL A 74 6.87 -13.37 -0.35
C VAL A 74 7.20 -12.61 -1.63
N VAL A 75 6.45 -11.55 -1.92
CA VAL A 75 6.59 -10.80 -3.17
C VAL A 75 7.40 -9.53 -2.91
N TRP A 76 8.70 -9.63 -3.18
CA TRP A 76 9.66 -8.55 -3.00
C TRP A 76 10.57 -8.37 -4.23
N SER A 77 10.63 -7.15 -4.76
CA SER A 77 11.52 -6.73 -5.83
C SER A 77 12.75 -6.00 -5.27
N SER A 78 13.85 -6.72 -5.09
CA SER A 78 15.14 -6.11 -4.70
C SER A 78 15.63 -5.04 -5.69
N THR A 79 15.26 -5.17 -6.96
CA THR A 79 15.59 -4.19 -8.00
C THR A 79 14.84 -2.88 -7.77
N ASN A 80 13.51 -2.93 -7.63
CA ASN A 80 12.70 -1.74 -7.42
C ASN A 80 12.99 -1.09 -6.07
N ALA A 81 13.23 -1.88 -5.02
CA ALA A 81 13.67 -1.37 -3.73
C ALA A 81 14.98 -0.59 -3.85
N LYS A 82 16.00 -1.15 -4.53
CA LYS A 82 17.27 -0.45 -4.75
C LYS A 82 17.09 0.84 -5.56
N GLN A 83 16.24 0.83 -6.58
CA GLN A 83 15.98 2.01 -7.42
C GLN A 83 15.30 3.12 -6.62
N ALA A 84 14.24 2.81 -5.87
CA ALA A 84 13.54 3.78 -5.03
C ALA A 84 14.46 4.36 -3.95
N ASN A 85 15.25 3.52 -3.27
CA ASN A 85 16.24 4.00 -2.31
C ASN A 85 17.36 4.83 -2.95
N THR A 86 17.78 4.52 -4.18
CA THR A 86 18.77 5.35 -4.90
C THR A 86 18.22 6.74 -5.13
N ASP A 87 16.99 6.84 -5.64
CA ASP A 87 16.33 8.12 -5.90
C ASP A 87 16.11 8.92 -4.61
N TYR A 88 15.69 8.25 -3.53
CA TYR A 88 15.47 8.90 -2.23
C TYR A 88 16.78 9.34 -1.55
N LEU A 89 17.72 8.42 -1.37
CA LEU A 89 18.93 8.66 -0.55
C LEU A 89 19.98 9.49 -1.28
N THR A 90 20.10 9.35 -2.61
CA THR A 90 21.15 10.03 -3.41
C THR A 90 20.62 11.28 -4.10
N TYR A 91 19.39 11.23 -4.64
CA TYR A 91 18.83 12.31 -5.44
C TYR A 91 17.76 13.12 -4.70
N HIS A 92 17.40 12.73 -3.47
CA HIS A 92 16.38 13.37 -2.65
C HIS A 92 15.03 13.48 -3.36
N ARG A 93 14.65 12.39 -4.06
CA ARG A 93 13.38 12.25 -4.78
C ARG A 93 12.61 11.06 -4.24
N GLY A 94 11.33 11.26 -3.95
CA GLY A 94 10.48 10.19 -3.47
C GLY A 94 10.49 9.99 -1.96
N VAL A 95 9.98 8.84 -1.56
CA VAL A 95 9.84 8.36 -0.18
C VAL A 95 10.73 7.15 0.11
N GLY A 96 11.35 6.58 -0.93
CA GLY A 96 12.21 5.41 -0.81
C GLY A 96 11.44 4.10 -0.71
N VAL A 97 11.77 3.28 0.28
CA VAL A 97 11.31 1.89 0.41
C VAL A 97 10.52 1.71 1.69
N GLY A 98 9.30 1.19 1.56
CA GLY A 98 8.47 0.71 2.66
C GLY A 98 8.21 -0.79 2.56
N GLY A 99 7.50 -1.31 3.55
CA GLY A 99 7.13 -2.71 3.61
C GLY A 99 5.70 -2.90 4.10
N TYR A 100 5.08 -3.97 3.63
CA TYR A 100 3.79 -4.44 4.11
C TYR A 100 3.88 -5.90 4.53
N TYR A 101 3.04 -6.30 5.48
CA TYR A 101 2.90 -7.68 5.92
C TYR A 101 1.52 -8.19 5.56
N PHE A 102 1.47 -9.33 4.85
CA PHE A 102 0.23 -9.95 4.43
C PHE A 102 -0.45 -10.63 5.62
N MET A 103 -1.47 -9.96 6.17
CA MET A 103 -2.08 -10.33 7.43
C MET A 103 -3.05 -11.50 7.26
N GLY A 104 -3.10 -12.34 8.29
CA GLY A 104 -4.11 -13.39 8.43
C GLY A 104 -5.00 -13.05 9.60
N GLY A 105 -6.31 -12.98 9.38
CA GLY A 105 -7.27 -12.67 10.44
C GLY A 105 -7.36 -13.77 11.51
N PRO A 106 -8.23 -13.59 12.52
CA PRO A 106 -8.32 -14.48 13.67
C PRO A 106 -8.65 -15.92 13.26
N GLY A 107 -9.39 -16.11 12.17
CA GLY A 107 -9.81 -17.42 11.69
C GLY A 107 -8.68 -18.33 11.20
N VAL A 108 -7.46 -17.82 11.01
CA VAL A 108 -6.26 -18.61 10.71
C VAL A 108 -5.29 -18.71 11.89
N ASP A 109 -5.59 -18.12 13.05
CA ASP A 109 -4.80 -18.35 14.26
C ASP A 109 -4.95 -19.84 14.70
N PRO A 110 -3.84 -20.60 14.86
CA PRO A 110 -3.87 -21.93 15.45
C PRO A 110 -4.56 -22.02 16.83
N HIS A 111 -4.69 -20.89 17.53
CA HIS A 111 -5.23 -20.75 18.87
C HIS A 111 -6.62 -20.10 18.92
N TYR A 112 -7.27 -19.93 17.75
CA TYR A 112 -8.57 -19.26 17.65
C TYR A 112 -9.58 -19.75 18.69
N ASN A 113 -10.03 -18.81 19.51
CA ASN A 113 -11.09 -19.02 20.50
C ASN A 113 -12.21 -17.99 20.41
N GLY A 114 -12.12 -17.04 19.47
CA GLY A 114 -13.16 -16.05 19.19
C GLY A 114 -13.22 -14.92 20.21
N THR A 115 -12.18 -14.72 21.01
CA THR A 115 -12.11 -13.61 21.97
C THR A 115 -11.22 -12.48 21.45
N ALA A 116 -11.58 -11.25 21.81
CA ALA A 116 -10.78 -10.07 21.47
C ALA A 116 -9.35 -10.14 22.05
N SER A 117 -9.16 -10.71 23.24
CA SER A 117 -7.83 -10.83 23.85
C SER A 117 -6.92 -11.78 23.06
N GLU A 118 -7.45 -12.88 22.56
CA GLU A 118 -6.70 -13.83 21.72
C GLU A 118 -6.34 -13.20 20.38
N ALA A 119 -7.33 -12.61 19.68
CA ALA A 119 -7.08 -11.91 18.43
C ALA A 119 -6.05 -10.76 18.58
N LYS A 120 -6.09 -10.03 19.71
CA LYS A 120 -5.07 -9.03 20.01
C LYS A 120 -3.67 -9.66 20.05
N SER A 121 -3.50 -10.77 20.77
CA SER A 121 -2.21 -11.47 20.84
C SER A 121 -1.76 -12.03 19.48
N TRP A 122 -2.70 -12.41 18.61
CA TRP A 122 -2.40 -12.78 17.24
C TRP A 122 -1.84 -11.60 16.42
N GLY A 123 -2.47 -10.44 16.53
CA GLY A 123 -1.98 -9.20 15.92
C GLY A 123 -0.59 -8.79 16.43
N GLU A 124 -0.37 -8.86 17.74
CA GLU A 124 0.93 -8.61 18.38
C GLU A 124 2.02 -9.55 17.83
N LYS A 125 1.70 -10.84 17.60
CA LYS A 125 2.62 -11.82 17.03
C LYS A 125 2.96 -11.53 15.56
N GLN A 126 1.97 -11.15 14.75
CA GLN A 126 2.20 -10.74 13.36
C GLN A 126 3.02 -9.45 13.28
N ALA A 127 2.81 -8.49 14.18
CA ALA A 127 3.63 -7.28 14.26
C ALA A 127 5.08 -7.58 14.64
N ALA A 128 5.31 -8.47 15.60
CA ALA A 128 6.65 -8.91 15.96
C ALA A 128 7.40 -9.54 14.77
N GLN A 129 6.71 -10.39 14.00
CA GLN A 129 7.27 -10.96 12.77
C GLN A 129 7.52 -9.88 11.71
N THR A 130 6.61 -8.92 11.57
CA THR A 130 6.78 -7.81 10.62
C THR A 130 8.03 -7.00 10.92
N LEU A 131 8.29 -6.66 12.19
CA LEU A 131 9.50 -5.94 12.60
C LEU A 131 10.79 -6.72 12.29
N HIS A 132 10.76 -8.04 12.53
CA HIS A 132 11.86 -8.91 12.13
C HIS A 132 12.09 -8.85 10.61
N ASP A 133 11.04 -9.01 9.82
CA ASP A 133 11.15 -9.08 8.36
C ASP A 133 11.57 -7.73 7.74
N LEU A 134 11.04 -6.61 8.26
CA LEU A 134 11.48 -5.27 7.90
C LEU A 134 12.99 -5.09 8.15
N SER A 135 13.54 -5.63 9.24
CA SER A 135 14.97 -5.50 9.58
C SER A 135 15.91 -6.19 8.58
N LEU A 136 15.40 -7.09 7.75
CA LEU A 136 16.14 -7.76 6.68
C LEU A 136 16.32 -6.88 5.44
N HIS A 137 15.68 -5.71 5.42
CA HIS A 137 15.66 -4.78 4.30
C HIS A 137 16.15 -3.39 4.69
N HIS A 138 16.59 -2.62 3.70
CA HIS A 138 16.92 -1.22 3.92
C HIS A 138 15.66 -0.35 3.77
N ILE A 139 14.83 -0.36 4.81
CA ILE A 139 13.58 0.41 4.88
C ILE A 139 13.91 1.89 5.17
N THR A 140 13.30 2.78 4.40
CA THR A 140 13.45 4.24 4.56
C THR A 140 12.12 4.95 4.80
N TYR A 141 11.01 4.30 4.46
CA TYR A 141 9.67 4.79 4.70
C TYR A 141 9.18 4.40 6.10
N PRO A 142 8.67 5.33 6.93
CA PRO A 142 8.42 5.09 8.34
C PRO A 142 7.03 4.49 8.63
N VAL A 143 6.38 3.88 7.64
CA VAL A 143 5.05 3.29 7.79
C VAL A 143 5.12 1.84 7.37
N ALA A 144 4.76 0.94 8.29
CA ALA A 144 4.59 -0.48 8.00
C ALA A 144 3.11 -0.78 7.82
N PHE A 145 2.75 -1.39 6.69
CA PHE A 145 1.35 -1.64 6.35
C PHE A 145 0.91 -3.05 6.75
N MET A 146 -0.24 -3.12 7.43
CA MET A 146 -1.05 -4.33 7.51
C MET A 146 -1.78 -4.47 6.18
N ASP A 147 -1.40 -5.45 5.38
CA ASP A 147 -2.15 -5.81 4.18
C ASP A 147 -3.32 -6.72 4.57
N ILE A 148 -4.52 -6.13 4.56
CA ILE A 148 -5.77 -6.75 4.99
C ILE A 148 -6.68 -6.88 3.77
N GLU A 149 -6.65 -8.06 3.17
CA GLU A 149 -7.41 -8.38 1.97
C GLU A 149 -8.03 -9.78 1.98
N ILE A 150 -8.95 -10.01 1.04
CA ILE A 150 -9.57 -11.31 0.73
C ILE A 150 -9.10 -11.72 -0.67
N PRO A 151 -7.99 -12.47 -0.77
CA PRO A 151 -7.31 -12.73 -2.04
C PRO A 151 -8.02 -13.75 -2.94
N GLY A 152 -9.08 -14.40 -2.45
CA GLY A 152 -9.80 -15.43 -3.19
C GLY A 152 -8.97 -16.68 -3.44
N ASP A 153 -9.14 -17.32 -4.61
CA ASP A 153 -8.37 -18.50 -5.00
C ASP A 153 -6.94 -18.11 -5.42
N SER A 154 -6.08 -17.92 -4.41
CA SER A 154 -4.68 -17.50 -4.57
C SER A 154 -3.72 -18.46 -3.83
N PRO A 155 -3.63 -19.75 -4.25
CA PRO A 155 -2.96 -20.80 -3.49
C PRO A 155 -1.45 -20.61 -3.28
N SER A 156 -0.81 -19.79 -4.13
CA SER A 156 0.59 -19.38 -3.97
C SER A 156 0.81 -18.43 -2.79
N TYR A 157 -0.19 -17.61 -2.48
CA TYR A 157 -0.15 -16.59 -1.42
C TYR A 157 -0.73 -17.12 -0.11
N THR A 158 -1.83 -17.86 -0.19
CA THR A 158 -2.56 -18.27 1.00
C THR A 158 -3.23 -19.62 0.83
N PRO A 159 -3.27 -20.47 1.87
CA PRO A 159 -4.11 -21.66 1.89
C PRO A 159 -5.59 -21.35 2.23
N ALA A 160 -5.89 -20.15 2.73
CA ALA A 160 -7.21 -19.71 3.18
C ALA A 160 -7.73 -18.56 2.28
N PRO A 161 -8.77 -18.78 1.45
CA PRO A 161 -9.19 -17.81 0.44
C PRO A 161 -9.56 -16.40 0.95
N ASP A 162 -9.96 -16.26 2.21
CA ASP A 162 -10.27 -14.98 2.85
C ASP A 162 -9.27 -14.61 3.95
N ASN A 163 -8.10 -15.26 3.97
CA ASN A 163 -7.06 -15.07 4.98
C ASN A 163 -7.54 -15.24 6.43
N GLY A 164 -8.70 -15.86 6.69
CA GLY A 164 -9.21 -16.02 8.05
C GLY A 164 -10.04 -14.85 8.58
N TRP A 165 -10.31 -13.83 7.75
CA TRP A 165 -11.08 -12.66 8.17
C TRP A 165 -12.57 -12.92 8.30
N ASN A 166 -13.16 -13.77 7.44
CA ASN A 166 -14.59 -14.09 7.49
C ASN A 166 -14.86 -15.56 7.83
N THR A 167 -13.81 -16.37 7.97
CA THR A 167 -13.92 -17.81 8.08
C THR A 167 -12.87 -18.35 9.04
N VAL A 168 -13.29 -19.24 9.93
CA VAL A 168 -12.39 -19.98 10.82
C VAL A 168 -12.02 -21.28 10.14
N TYR A 169 -10.74 -21.56 9.99
CA TYR A 169 -10.24 -22.76 9.35
C TYR A 169 -9.91 -23.84 10.38
N THR A 170 -9.91 -25.10 9.92
CA THR A 170 -9.57 -26.25 10.78
C THR A 170 -8.09 -26.32 11.12
N SER A 171 -7.24 -25.72 10.29
CA SER A 171 -5.84 -25.42 10.60
C SER A 171 -5.34 -24.29 9.69
N PRO A 172 -4.27 -23.56 10.07
CA PRO A 172 -3.75 -22.44 9.28
C PRO A 172 -3.38 -22.84 7.85
N CYS A 173 -2.83 -24.04 7.65
CA CYS A 173 -2.37 -24.51 6.35
C CYS A 173 -3.42 -25.32 5.58
N SER A 174 -4.68 -25.30 6.01
CA SER A 174 -5.77 -25.99 5.37
C SER A 174 -6.82 -25.01 4.88
N GLY A 175 -7.25 -25.14 3.62
CA GLY A 175 -8.44 -24.45 3.11
C GLY A 175 -9.76 -25.03 3.63
N ARG A 176 -9.72 -25.98 4.59
CA ARG A 176 -10.93 -26.60 5.15
C ARG A 176 -11.52 -25.73 6.26
N VAL A 177 -12.73 -25.27 6.02
CA VAL A 177 -13.52 -24.46 6.94
C VAL A 177 -13.97 -25.26 8.17
N ARG A 178 -13.82 -24.64 9.34
CA ARG A 178 -14.40 -25.07 10.63
C ARG A 178 -15.74 -24.38 10.87
N SER A 179 -15.81 -23.06 10.67
CA SER A 179 -17.03 -22.26 10.80
C SER A 179 -16.93 -20.98 9.99
N HIS A 180 -18.06 -20.42 9.62
CA HIS A 180 -18.13 -19.10 8.98
C HIS A 180 -18.45 -18.01 10.01
N GLY A 181 -17.96 -16.81 9.72
CA GLY A 181 -18.10 -15.62 10.55
C GLY A 181 -16.99 -15.49 11.58
N VAL A 182 -16.36 -14.32 11.58
CA VAL A 182 -15.61 -13.76 12.71
C VAL A 182 -16.34 -12.49 13.12
N ALA A 183 -16.39 -12.20 14.42
CA ALA A 183 -17.07 -11.00 14.88
C ALA A 183 -16.18 -9.77 14.61
N TYR A 184 -16.76 -8.69 14.09
CA TYR A 184 -16.03 -7.45 13.74
C TYR A 184 -15.15 -6.91 14.88
N ALA A 185 -15.62 -7.00 16.12
CA ALA A 185 -14.85 -6.59 17.29
C ALA A 185 -13.61 -7.48 17.56
N VAL A 186 -13.64 -8.74 17.13
CA VAL A 186 -12.51 -9.69 17.23
C VAL A 186 -11.49 -9.37 16.15
N ASP A 187 -11.90 -9.21 14.90
CA ASP A 187 -11.00 -8.74 13.81
C ASP A 187 -10.37 -7.40 14.19
N ARG A 188 -11.16 -6.49 14.76
CA ARG A 188 -10.66 -5.19 15.19
C ARG A 188 -9.64 -5.28 16.33
N ALA A 189 -9.82 -6.22 17.25
CA ALA A 189 -8.87 -6.41 18.33
C ALA A 189 -7.48 -6.85 17.82
N GLU A 190 -7.44 -7.64 16.75
CA GLU A 190 -6.20 -8.00 16.07
C GLU A 190 -5.49 -6.78 15.47
N VAL A 191 -6.21 -5.96 14.69
CA VAL A 191 -5.66 -4.73 14.09
C VAL A 191 -5.10 -3.79 15.17
N ASN A 192 -5.81 -3.64 16.30
CA ASN A 192 -5.32 -2.84 17.42
C ASN A 192 -4.07 -3.47 18.06
N GLY A 193 -4.06 -4.79 18.28
CA GLY A 193 -2.92 -5.51 18.84
C GLY A 193 -1.66 -5.36 17.98
N TYR A 194 -1.82 -5.48 16.65
CA TYR A 194 -0.73 -5.24 15.71
C TYR A 194 -0.19 -3.81 15.82
N ALA A 195 -1.08 -2.80 15.72
CA ALA A 195 -0.68 -1.40 15.71
C ALA A 195 -0.03 -0.96 17.03
N ASP A 196 -0.58 -1.39 18.17
CA ASP A 196 -0.05 -1.13 19.51
C ASP A 196 1.35 -1.77 19.67
N TYR A 197 1.52 -3.02 19.22
CA TYR A 197 2.81 -3.70 19.30
C TYR A 197 3.86 -3.01 18.43
N LEU A 198 3.53 -2.75 17.17
CA LEU A 198 4.44 -2.12 16.21
C LEU A 198 4.97 -0.78 16.75
N THR A 199 4.05 0.09 17.17
CA THR A 199 4.40 1.43 17.66
C THR A 199 5.04 1.43 19.04
N GLY A 200 4.76 0.42 19.87
CA GLY A 200 5.38 0.23 21.18
C GLY A 200 6.80 -0.36 21.13
N HIS A 201 7.18 -1.02 20.05
CA HIS A 201 8.46 -1.75 19.91
C HIS A 201 9.36 -1.24 18.78
N SER A 202 8.93 -0.20 18.06
CA SER A 202 9.70 0.37 16.95
C SER A 202 9.44 1.88 16.80
N HIS A 203 10.11 2.50 15.83
CA HIS A 203 9.80 3.87 15.39
C HIS A 203 8.79 3.91 14.24
N ASP A 204 8.35 2.75 13.75
CA ASP A 204 7.44 2.66 12.62
C ASP A 204 6.02 3.04 13.04
N LYS A 205 5.32 3.70 12.11
CA LYS A 205 3.91 4.02 12.24
C LYS A 205 3.08 2.89 11.62
N ALA A 206 1.90 2.66 12.17
CA ALA A 206 0.97 1.67 11.62
C ALA A 206 0.20 2.24 10.42
N GLY A 207 0.21 1.50 9.31
CA GLY A 207 -0.67 1.71 8.16
C GLY A 207 -1.52 0.48 7.89
N VAL A 208 -2.63 0.65 7.17
CA VAL A 208 -3.47 -0.43 6.65
C VAL A 208 -3.57 -0.29 5.14
N TYR A 209 -3.36 -1.39 4.43
CA TYR A 209 -3.74 -1.55 3.04
C TYR A 209 -5.03 -2.38 2.95
N SER A 210 -6.04 -1.84 2.28
CA SER A 210 -7.32 -2.54 2.03
C SER A 210 -8.16 -1.83 0.96
N ALA A 211 -9.33 -2.38 0.68
CA ALA A 211 -10.35 -1.80 -0.18
C ALA A 211 -11.67 -1.55 0.58
N PRO A 212 -12.47 -0.53 0.20
CA PRO A 212 -13.72 -0.20 0.89
C PRO A 212 -14.71 -1.34 1.05
N ASP A 213 -14.86 -2.19 0.03
CA ASP A 213 -15.76 -3.34 0.04
C ASP A 213 -15.21 -4.48 0.92
N ILE A 214 -13.92 -4.77 0.79
CA ILE A 214 -13.23 -5.77 1.62
C ILE A 214 -13.25 -5.35 3.09
N TRP A 215 -12.84 -4.13 3.40
CA TRP A 215 -12.86 -3.59 4.76
C TRP A 215 -14.25 -3.65 5.39
N ARG A 216 -15.29 -3.27 4.63
CA ARG A 216 -16.67 -3.38 5.10
C ARG A 216 -17.10 -4.81 5.35
N SER A 217 -16.63 -5.77 4.55
CA SER A 217 -16.95 -7.18 4.77
C SER A 217 -16.36 -7.71 6.09
N ILE A 218 -15.16 -7.25 6.46
CA ILE A 218 -14.39 -7.71 7.63
C ILE A 218 -14.76 -6.95 8.91
N PHE A 219 -14.99 -5.64 8.84
CA PHE A 219 -15.19 -4.80 10.04
C PHE A 219 -16.59 -4.15 10.11
N GLY A 220 -17.45 -4.40 9.13
CA GLY A 220 -18.77 -3.79 9.02
C GLY A 220 -18.70 -2.28 8.71
N THR A 221 -19.74 -1.56 9.12
CA THR A 221 -19.86 -0.09 8.97
C THR A 221 -19.96 0.63 10.31
N GLY A 222 -19.74 -0.10 11.40
CA GLY A 222 -19.87 0.39 12.77
C GLY A 222 -18.58 1.04 13.27
N THR A 223 -18.43 1.12 14.59
CA THR A 223 -17.22 1.67 15.22
C THR A 223 -15.98 0.82 14.98
N ASP A 224 -16.15 -0.50 14.81
CA ASP A 224 -15.05 -1.44 14.60
C ASP A 224 -14.30 -1.18 13.28
N SER A 225 -14.96 -0.58 12.29
CA SER A 225 -14.35 -0.22 11.00
C SER A 225 -13.55 1.09 11.04
N LEU A 226 -13.55 1.85 12.14
CA LEU A 226 -12.94 3.19 12.20
C LEU A 226 -11.49 3.15 12.72
N ILE A 227 -10.49 3.53 11.90
CA ILE A 227 -9.08 3.57 12.28
C ILE A 227 -8.55 5.02 12.33
N PRO A 228 -9.00 5.84 13.30
CA PRO A 228 -8.79 7.29 13.28
C PRO A 228 -7.32 7.74 13.38
N ASN A 229 -6.42 6.87 13.86
CA ASN A 229 -5.01 7.18 14.09
C ASN A 229 -4.05 6.28 13.30
N THR A 230 -4.54 5.65 12.24
CA THR A 230 -3.77 4.70 11.42
C THR A 230 -3.74 5.20 9.99
N TYR A 231 -2.59 5.10 9.34
CA TYR A 231 -2.45 5.50 7.94
C TYR A 231 -3.23 4.55 7.02
N GLU A 232 -3.81 5.06 5.95
CA GLU A 232 -4.51 4.28 4.94
C GLU A 232 -3.78 4.33 3.60
N TRP A 233 -3.55 3.13 3.07
CA TRP A 233 -3.23 2.88 1.68
C TRP A 233 -4.42 2.17 1.06
N THR A 234 -5.19 2.85 0.22
CA THR A 234 -6.37 2.23 -0.38
C THR A 234 -6.05 1.68 -1.75
N TYR A 235 -6.59 0.50 -2.05
CA TYR A 235 -6.93 0.15 -3.41
C TYR A 235 -8.45 0.08 -3.49
N GLU A 236 -8.98 0.32 -4.66
CA GLU A 236 -10.30 -0.19 -5.00
C GLU A 236 -10.13 -0.83 -6.37
N SER A 237 -11.04 -1.73 -6.75
CA SER A 237 -10.93 -2.55 -7.96
C SER A 237 -10.95 -1.67 -9.22
N PHE A 238 -9.83 -1.04 -9.55
CA PHE A 238 -9.79 0.01 -10.55
C PHE A 238 -8.68 -0.12 -11.57
N THR A 239 -9.07 0.47 -12.69
CA THR A 239 -8.47 0.59 -14.01
C THR A 239 -7.20 -0.22 -14.30
N ARG A 240 -7.29 -1.02 -15.36
CA ARG A 240 -6.14 -1.57 -16.09
C ARG A 240 -5.48 -0.53 -17.01
N SER A 241 -6.10 0.63 -17.16
CA SER A 241 -5.66 1.69 -18.06
C SER A 241 -4.64 2.59 -17.36
N LEU A 242 -3.52 2.81 -18.06
CA LEU A 242 -2.49 3.78 -17.73
C LEU A 242 -2.63 5.08 -18.56
N ALA A 243 -3.77 5.26 -19.26
CA ALA A 243 -3.99 6.41 -20.14
C ALA A 243 -4.24 7.72 -19.39
N HIS A 244 -4.68 7.64 -18.12
CA HIS A 244 -4.98 8.78 -17.28
C HIS A 244 -3.97 8.81 -16.13
N ARG A 245 -3.25 9.93 -15.99
CA ARG A 245 -2.33 10.11 -14.87
C ARG A 245 -3.10 10.49 -13.60
N PRO A 246 -2.72 9.97 -12.43
CA PRO A 246 -3.23 10.47 -11.18
C PRO A 246 -2.87 11.96 -10.99
N ASN A 247 -3.73 12.67 -10.25
CA ASN A 247 -3.56 14.05 -9.84
C ASN A 247 -4.18 14.17 -8.43
N GLY A 248 -3.33 13.97 -7.43
CA GLY A 248 -3.72 13.59 -6.09
C GLY A 248 -4.61 12.35 -6.14
N TRP A 249 -5.62 12.33 -5.29
CA TRP A 249 -6.52 11.20 -5.10
C TRP A 249 -7.49 10.89 -6.26
N CYS A 250 -7.23 11.37 -7.49
CA CYS A 250 -8.10 11.14 -8.65
C CYS A 250 -7.32 10.96 -9.95
N LEU A 251 -7.85 10.20 -10.91
CA LEU A 251 -7.31 10.07 -12.25
C LEU A 251 -7.79 11.21 -13.16
N SER A 252 -6.85 11.93 -13.76
CA SER A 252 -7.12 13.12 -14.57
C SER A 252 -8.02 12.83 -15.77
N GLY A 253 -9.09 13.62 -15.93
CA GLY A 253 -10.03 13.46 -17.05
C GLY A 253 -11.02 12.30 -16.87
N THR A 254 -11.12 11.74 -15.66
CA THR A 254 -12.09 10.70 -15.29
C THR A 254 -12.85 11.10 -14.02
N SER A 255 -13.79 10.25 -13.60
CA SER A 255 -14.44 10.32 -12.28
C SER A 255 -13.87 9.32 -11.27
N THR A 256 -12.77 8.63 -11.60
CA THR A 256 -12.15 7.62 -10.74
C THR A 256 -11.25 8.30 -9.71
N CYS A 257 -11.51 8.03 -8.42
CA CYS A 257 -10.78 8.60 -7.30
C CYS A 257 -10.55 7.54 -6.21
N ALA A 258 -9.62 7.81 -5.30
CA ALA A 258 -9.37 7.01 -4.12
C ALA A 258 -10.57 7.06 -3.18
N HIS A 259 -10.92 5.91 -2.60
CA HIS A 259 -11.95 5.81 -1.58
C HIS A 259 -11.35 5.21 -0.32
N PHE A 260 -11.20 6.03 0.72
CA PHE A 260 -10.72 5.59 2.02
C PHE A 260 -11.82 4.84 2.77
N PHE A 261 -11.42 3.87 3.59
CA PHE A 261 -12.29 2.82 4.13
C PHE A 261 -12.40 2.85 5.65
N GLY A 262 -11.38 3.35 6.33
CA GLY A 262 -11.23 3.35 7.78
C GLY A 262 -11.79 4.59 8.47
N GLY A 263 -12.63 5.36 7.77
CA GLY A 263 -13.13 6.66 8.23
C GLY A 263 -12.19 7.83 7.95
N GLN A 264 -11.07 7.61 7.28
CA GLN A 264 -10.22 8.69 6.78
C GLN A 264 -10.84 9.34 5.54
N THR A 265 -10.38 10.55 5.23
CA THR A 265 -10.73 11.27 4.01
C THR A 265 -9.45 11.77 3.35
N SER A 266 -9.51 12.17 2.08
CA SER A 266 -8.37 12.74 1.34
C SER A 266 -7.68 13.92 2.07
N GLY A 267 -8.44 14.68 2.87
CA GLY A 267 -7.92 15.79 3.69
C GLY A 267 -7.30 15.36 5.02
N SER A 268 -7.47 14.11 5.46
CA SER A 268 -6.89 13.61 6.71
C SER A 268 -5.40 13.36 6.55
N LYS A 269 -4.57 13.72 7.53
CA LYS A 269 -3.13 13.39 7.56
C LYS A 269 -2.81 11.88 7.50
N TYR A 270 -3.82 11.03 7.66
CA TYR A 270 -3.70 9.57 7.59
C TYR A 270 -4.00 8.99 6.21
N ALA A 271 -4.56 9.75 5.26
CA ALA A 271 -4.69 9.29 3.88
C ALA A 271 -3.29 9.30 3.21
N LEU A 272 -2.66 8.16 3.00
CA LEU A 272 -1.23 8.14 2.71
C LEU A 272 -0.90 7.76 1.27
N MET A 273 -1.64 6.79 0.75
CA MET A 273 -1.33 6.18 -0.54
C MET A 273 -2.60 5.65 -1.18
N TRP A 274 -2.59 5.57 -2.49
CA TRP A 274 -3.58 4.79 -3.20
C TRP A 274 -2.98 4.07 -4.39
N GLN A 275 -3.38 2.81 -4.56
CA GLN A 275 -3.04 2.00 -5.72
C GLN A 275 -4.09 2.28 -6.80
N TRP A 276 -3.67 2.90 -7.89
CA TRP A 276 -4.57 3.42 -8.92
C TRP A 276 -4.59 2.58 -10.20
N SER A 277 -3.64 1.66 -10.39
CA SER A 277 -3.66 0.65 -11.46
C SER A 277 -2.88 -0.62 -11.09
N GLY A 278 -3.23 -1.76 -11.68
CA GLY A 278 -2.58 -3.06 -11.42
C GLY A 278 -3.24 -3.85 -10.28
N GLY A 279 -3.70 -3.11 -9.28
CA GLY A 279 -4.27 -3.58 -8.03
C GLY A 279 -5.47 -4.52 -8.06
N GLY A 280 -5.66 -5.28 -6.98
CA GLY A 280 -6.86 -6.10 -6.75
C GLY A 280 -7.17 -7.10 -7.88
N GLY A 281 -6.14 -7.61 -8.57
CA GLY A 281 -6.29 -8.52 -9.71
C GLY A 281 -6.48 -7.84 -11.07
N SER A 282 -6.38 -6.51 -11.14
CA SER A 282 -6.57 -5.70 -12.34
C SER A 282 -5.30 -5.60 -13.20
N ARG A 283 -5.02 -6.62 -14.03
CA ARG A 283 -3.79 -6.64 -14.87
C ARG A 283 -3.75 -5.53 -15.93
N ASN A 284 -2.81 -4.61 -15.81
CA ASN A 284 -2.48 -3.58 -16.83
C ASN A 284 -1.33 -3.99 -17.78
N GLY A 285 -0.67 -5.12 -17.52
CA GLY A 285 0.45 -5.65 -18.32
C GLY A 285 1.85 -5.17 -17.90
N TYR A 286 1.95 -4.34 -16.86
CA TYR A 286 3.20 -3.75 -16.39
C TYR A 286 3.49 -4.04 -14.91
N GLY A 287 2.47 -3.99 -14.06
CA GLY A 287 2.57 -4.21 -12.60
C GLY A 287 1.67 -3.26 -11.83
N ASP A 288 1.93 -3.11 -10.54
CA ASP A 288 1.10 -2.30 -9.64
C ASP A 288 1.66 -0.89 -9.51
N PHE A 289 0.77 0.10 -9.61
CA PHE A 289 1.13 1.52 -9.59
C PHE A 289 0.39 2.26 -8.49
N ASP A 290 1.18 2.92 -7.66
CA ASP A 290 0.73 3.72 -6.55
C ASP A 290 0.96 5.20 -6.80
N GLN A 291 0.23 5.99 -6.04
CA GLN A 291 0.57 7.36 -5.77
C GLN A 291 0.65 7.57 -4.26
N ILE A 292 1.76 8.16 -3.83
CA ILE A 292 2.14 8.30 -2.42
C ILE A 292 2.19 9.78 -2.07
N ASP A 293 1.49 10.20 -1.00
CA ASP A 293 1.65 11.55 -0.44
C ASP A 293 2.94 11.60 0.40
N GLY A 294 4.00 12.17 -0.17
CA GLY A 294 5.31 12.28 0.49
C GLY A 294 5.42 13.39 1.52
N LEU A 295 4.33 14.13 1.80
CA LEU A 295 4.32 15.21 2.79
C LEU A 295 3.84 14.76 4.18
N ARG A 296 3.49 13.47 4.37
CA ARG A 296 2.81 12.94 5.58
C ARG A 296 3.63 11.94 6.39
#